data_AF-U1YG78-F1
#
_entry.id   AF-U1YG78-F1
#
_cell.length_a   1.000
_cell.length_b   1.000
_cell.length_c   1.000
_cell.angle_alpha   90.00
_cell.angle_beta   90.00
_cell.angle_gamma   90.00
#
_symmetry.space_group_name_H-M   'P 1'
#
loop_
_entity.id
_entity.type
_entity.pdbx_description
1 polymer ?
#
loop_
_entity_poly.entity_id
_entity_poly.type
_entity_poly.pdbx_seq_one_letter_code
_entity_poly.pdbx_strand_id
1 'polypeptide(L)'
;MIPAFIYDFQKQLEGAVAGWNEVAQRMVGGEGKVKDVCAACNNQVLGQLDAYGKEMLRDAGLLVHNYTKCELTLEYDYAFMLRWLLKMSFNSSRTDGVHSALFERYVPFIRGLGPVPSRSQVSVLLYLARPEVLSDSRLAEESLFRITNGSAMLNPFLARICYGGIPGEQRYVLRLNIFGPAVFYIVMFKDGILPGDAASAIRSLKKSLQAQLN
;
A
#
# COMPACT_ATOMS: atom_id res chain seq x y z
N MET A 1 -3.67 -5.19 -8.39
CA MET A 1 -2.87 -4.71 -9.55
C MET A 1 -1.99 -3.52 -9.15
N ILE A 2 -0.71 -3.52 -9.53
CA ILE A 2 0.28 -2.48 -9.18
C ILE A 2 0.99 -1.88 -10.41
N PRO A 3 1.62 -0.68 -10.31
CA PRO A 3 2.39 -0.04 -11.36
C PRO A 3 3.56 -0.91 -11.79
N ALA A 4 3.93 -0.78 -13.06
CA ALA A 4 5.00 -1.56 -13.66
C ALA A 4 6.30 -1.48 -12.86
N PHE A 5 6.71 -0.28 -12.41
CA PHE A 5 7.98 -0.12 -11.69
C PHE A 5 8.03 -0.90 -10.36
N ILE A 6 6.91 -1.02 -9.65
CA ILE A 6 6.84 -1.77 -8.39
C ILE A 6 6.87 -3.27 -8.69
N TYR A 7 6.11 -3.69 -9.70
CA TYR A 7 6.13 -5.07 -10.16
C TYR A 7 7.53 -5.49 -10.61
N ASP A 8 8.18 -4.68 -11.45
CA ASP A 8 9.51 -4.95 -11.98
C ASP A 8 10.57 -4.96 -10.85
N PHE A 9 10.46 -4.05 -9.87
CA PHE A 9 11.35 -4.03 -8.70
C PHE A 9 11.16 -5.28 -7.81
N GLN A 10 9.92 -5.66 -7.52
CA GLN A 10 9.63 -6.87 -6.76
C GLN A 10 10.02 -8.14 -7.54
N LYS A 11 9.93 -8.12 -8.87
CA LYS A 11 10.34 -9.23 -9.73
C LYS A 11 11.83 -9.52 -9.65
N GLN A 12 12.65 -8.52 -9.38
CA GLN A 12 14.09 -8.73 -9.10
C GLN A 12 14.30 -9.63 -7.86
N LEU A 13 13.29 -9.77 -7.01
CA LEU A 13 13.26 -10.67 -5.84
C LEU A 13 12.45 -11.96 -6.07
N GLU A 14 11.87 -12.17 -7.25
CA GLU A 14 11.12 -13.40 -7.57
C GLU A 14 12.08 -14.62 -7.54
N GLY A 15 11.74 -15.58 -6.67
CA GLY A 15 12.60 -16.71 -6.28
C GLY A 15 12.88 -16.76 -4.77
N ALA A 16 12.77 -15.63 -4.06
CA ALA A 16 13.03 -15.55 -2.61
C ALA A 16 11.88 -14.94 -1.78
N VAL A 17 10.95 -14.21 -2.39
CA VAL A 17 9.77 -13.64 -1.71
C VAL A 17 8.48 -14.14 -2.40
N ALA A 18 7.67 -14.92 -1.68
CA ALA A 18 6.38 -15.44 -2.17
C ALA A 18 5.24 -14.92 -1.28
N GLY A 19 4.09 -14.60 -1.88
CA GLY A 19 2.88 -14.26 -1.12
C GLY A 19 1.65 -14.98 -1.66
N TRP A 20 0.68 -15.23 -0.78
CA TRP A 20 -0.60 -15.83 -1.14
C TRP A 20 -1.46 -14.85 -1.93
N ASN A 21 -2.07 -15.29 -3.03
CA ASN A 21 -3.10 -14.54 -3.75
C ASN A 21 -4.45 -15.20 -3.54
N GLU A 22 -5.36 -14.49 -2.87
CA GLU A 22 -6.69 -15.00 -2.53
C GLU A 22 -7.57 -15.21 -3.77
N VAL A 23 -7.45 -14.39 -4.81
CA VAL A 23 -8.27 -14.52 -6.02
C VAL A 23 -7.80 -15.69 -6.87
N ALA A 24 -6.48 -15.87 -6.98
CA ALA A 24 -5.86 -16.94 -7.78
C ALA A 24 -5.67 -18.24 -7.00
N GLN A 25 -5.98 -18.26 -5.69
CA GLN A 25 -5.84 -19.39 -4.76
C GLN A 25 -4.48 -20.11 -4.90
N ARG A 26 -3.40 -19.33 -5.09
CA ARG A 26 -2.06 -19.87 -5.29
C ARG A 26 -1.00 -18.92 -4.76
N MET A 27 0.18 -19.48 -4.49
CA MET A 27 1.38 -18.69 -4.24
C MET A 27 1.74 -17.93 -5.51
N VAL A 28 1.92 -16.62 -5.38
CA VAL A 28 2.37 -15.76 -6.47
C VAL A 28 3.54 -14.90 -6.00
N GLY A 29 4.49 -14.66 -6.91
CA GLY A 29 5.63 -13.77 -6.67
C GLY A 29 5.24 -12.31 -6.38
N GLY A 30 4.01 -11.89 -6.70
CA GLY A 30 3.55 -10.52 -6.48
C GLY A 30 2.13 -10.21 -6.93
N GLU A 31 1.74 -8.94 -6.85
CA GLU A 31 0.50 -8.41 -7.43
C GLU A 31 0.57 -8.43 -8.97
N GLY A 32 -0.56 -8.63 -9.64
CA GLY A 32 -0.59 -8.55 -11.11
C GLY A 32 -0.25 -7.15 -11.62
N LYS A 33 0.45 -7.06 -12.75
CA LYS A 33 0.71 -5.80 -13.46
C LYS A 33 -0.61 -5.24 -14.04
N VAL A 34 -0.81 -3.92 -13.95
CA VAL A 34 -1.90 -3.25 -14.69
C VAL A 34 -1.66 -3.41 -16.20
N LYS A 35 -2.57 -4.10 -16.90
CA LYS A 35 -2.69 -4.01 -18.37
C LYS A 35 -3.65 -2.87 -18.72
N ASP A 36 -3.11 -1.91 -19.47
CA ASP A 36 -3.79 -0.88 -20.27
C ASP A 36 -4.97 -0.13 -19.63
N VAL A 37 -4.66 1.07 -19.12
CA VAL A 37 -5.61 2.18 -19.08
C VAL A 37 -5.64 2.83 -20.47
N CYS A 38 -6.72 3.53 -20.81
CA CYS A 38 -6.86 4.21 -22.10
C CYS A 38 -5.59 4.99 -22.49
N ALA A 39 -5.20 5.03 -23.78
CA ALA A 39 -3.95 5.66 -24.21
C ALA A 39 -3.80 7.12 -23.73
N ALA A 40 -4.91 7.88 -23.70
CA ALA A 40 -4.95 9.25 -23.16
C ALA A 40 -4.76 9.30 -21.63
N CYS A 41 -5.28 8.30 -20.90
CA CYS A 41 -5.18 8.15 -19.46
C CYS A 41 -3.74 7.80 -19.04
N ASN A 42 -3.11 6.89 -19.79
CA ASN A 42 -1.74 6.42 -19.57
C ASN A 42 -0.70 7.51 -19.84
N ASN A 43 -0.93 8.38 -20.85
CA ASN A 43 0.08 9.36 -21.30
C ASN A 43 -0.03 10.75 -20.68
N GLN A 44 -0.96 11.01 -19.75
CA GLN A 44 -1.07 12.34 -19.11
C GLN A 44 -1.23 12.24 -17.59
N VAL A 45 -2.46 12.16 -17.08
CA VAL A 45 -2.71 12.38 -15.65
C VAL A 45 -2.38 11.18 -14.77
N LEU A 46 -2.70 9.95 -15.21
CA LEU A 46 -2.48 8.77 -14.37
C LEU A 46 -1.02 8.31 -14.39
N GLY A 47 -0.30 8.54 -15.48
CA GLY A 47 1.15 8.29 -15.56
C GLY A 47 1.93 9.19 -14.61
N GLN A 48 1.55 10.48 -14.51
CA GLN A 48 2.14 11.42 -13.54
C GLN A 48 1.99 10.95 -12.08
N LEU A 49 0.86 10.32 -11.73
CA LEU A 49 0.69 9.76 -10.39
C LEU A 49 1.64 8.60 -10.11
N ASP A 50 1.92 7.74 -11.10
CA ASP A 50 2.90 6.65 -10.92
C ASP A 50 4.32 7.18 -10.84
N ALA A 51 4.66 8.21 -11.64
CA ALA A 51 5.95 8.89 -11.56
C ALA A 51 6.15 9.51 -10.17
N TYR A 52 5.15 10.26 -9.68
CA TYR A 52 5.16 10.83 -8.33
C TYR A 52 5.36 9.74 -7.25
N GLY A 53 4.57 8.66 -7.30
CA GLY A 53 4.70 7.57 -6.33
C GLY A 53 6.08 6.89 -6.37
N LYS A 54 6.65 6.72 -7.56
CA LYS A 54 8.01 6.18 -7.74
C LYS A 54 9.06 7.09 -7.10
N GLU A 55 8.99 8.39 -7.36
CA GLU A 55 9.94 9.37 -6.81
C GLU A 55 9.81 9.43 -5.28
N MET A 56 8.60 9.54 -4.76
CA MET A 56 8.33 9.54 -3.32
C MET A 56 8.91 8.30 -2.62
N LEU A 57 8.69 7.10 -3.17
CA LEU A 57 9.24 5.87 -2.60
C LEU A 57 10.78 5.78 -2.72
N ARG A 58 11.33 6.24 -3.84
CA ARG A 58 12.79 6.28 -4.07
C ARG A 58 13.46 7.22 -3.08
N ASP A 59 12.94 8.43 -2.94
CA ASP A 59 13.52 9.50 -2.14
C ASP A 59 13.42 9.16 -0.64
N ALA A 60 12.36 8.46 -0.24
CA ALA A 60 12.22 7.89 1.10
C ALA A 60 13.14 6.66 1.35
N GLY A 61 13.88 6.18 0.34
CA GLY A 61 14.76 5.01 0.45
C GLY A 61 14.01 3.68 0.60
N LEU A 62 12.74 3.62 0.22
CA LEU A 62 11.90 2.41 0.34
C LEU A 62 12.13 1.42 -0.81
N LEU A 63 12.67 1.86 -1.95
CA LEU A 63 12.99 0.98 -3.09
C LEU A 63 14.33 0.24 -2.88
N VAL A 64 14.42 -0.52 -1.78
CA VAL A 64 15.54 -1.40 -1.42
C VAL A 64 15.01 -2.78 -1.11
N HIS A 65 15.79 -3.83 -1.40
CA HIS A 65 15.32 -5.21 -1.21
C HIS A 65 15.12 -5.62 0.25
N ASN A 66 15.85 -5.00 1.18
CA ASN A 66 15.76 -5.27 2.61
C ASN A 66 15.89 -3.95 3.40
N TYR A 67 14.80 -3.48 4.02
CA TYR A 67 14.78 -2.19 4.73
C TYR A 67 15.02 -2.38 6.23
N THR A 68 16.24 -2.12 6.70
CA THR A 68 16.64 -2.41 8.08
C THR A 68 16.57 -1.22 9.04
N LYS A 69 16.16 -0.04 8.57
CA LYS A 69 16.04 1.16 9.41
C LYS A 69 14.77 1.12 10.25
N CYS A 70 14.83 1.70 11.45
CA CYS A 70 13.69 1.84 12.36
C CYS A 70 12.95 3.19 12.22
N GLU A 71 13.40 4.04 11.31
CA GLU A 71 12.83 5.35 11.02
C GLU A 71 12.61 5.52 9.51
N LEU A 72 11.70 6.40 9.14
CA LEU A 72 11.36 6.71 7.76
C LEU A 72 11.05 8.22 7.65
N THR A 73 11.78 8.91 6.79
CA THR A 73 11.44 10.28 6.38
C THR A 73 10.72 10.20 5.05
N LEU A 74 9.49 10.72 5.02
CA LEU A 74 8.64 10.74 3.83
C LEU A 74 8.24 12.18 3.53
N GLU A 75 8.76 12.72 2.44
CA GLU A 75 8.30 14.01 1.89
C GLU A 75 7.18 13.76 0.90
N TYR A 76 6.05 14.47 1.03
CA TYR A 76 4.89 14.25 0.17
C TYR A 76 4.01 15.50 0.02
N ASP A 77 3.45 15.66 -1.16
CA ASP A 77 2.22 16.42 -1.37
C ASP A 77 1.03 15.52 -1.05
N TYR A 78 0.20 15.94 -0.09
CA TYR A 78 -0.91 15.11 0.39
C TYR A 78 -1.92 14.77 -0.71
N ALA A 79 -2.22 15.71 -1.60
CA ALA A 79 -3.19 15.50 -2.66
C ALA A 79 -2.65 14.49 -3.69
N PHE A 80 -1.40 14.64 -4.13
CA PHE A 80 -0.77 13.70 -5.06
C PHE A 80 -0.59 12.31 -4.45
N MET A 81 -0.12 12.23 -3.19
CA MET A 81 0.01 10.97 -2.47
C MET A 81 -1.34 10.27 -2.35
N LEU A 82 -2.39 10.97 -1.91
CA LEU A 82 -3.72 10.38 -1.75
C LEU A 82 -4.31 9.93 -3.08
N ARG A 83 -4.16 10.72 -4.16
CA ARG A 83 -4.61 10.33 -5.51
C ARG A 83 -3.91 9.08 -5.99
N TRP A 84 -2.60 8.98 -5.79
CA TRP A 84 -1.83 7.81 -6.16
C TRP A 84 -2.29 6.57 -5.36
N LEU A 85 -2.38 6.66 -4.03
CA LEU A 85 -2.85 5.57 -3.17
C LEU A 85 -4.30 5.12 -3.50
N LEU A 86 -5.20 6.05 -3.80
CA LEU A 86 -6.57 5.75 -4.22
C LEU A 86 -6.63 5.11 -5.61
N LYS A 87 -5.82 5.59 -6.57
CA LYS A 87 -5.67 4.97 -7.89
C LYS A 87 -5.24 3.50 -7.75
N MET A 88 -4.23 3.24 -6.93
CA MET A 88 -3.73 1.89 -6.65
C MET A 88 -4.85 0.99 -6.11
N SER A 89 -5.56 1.49 -5.11
CA SER A 89 -6.65 0.76 -4.47
C SER A 89 -7.83 0.54 -5.40
N PHE A 90 -8.18 1.53 -6.23
CA PHE A 90 -9.22 1.42 -7.26
C PHE A 90 -8.86 0.39 -8.32
N ASN A 91 -7.65 0.44 -8.87
CA ASN A 91 -7.16 -0.51 -9.88
C ASN A 91 -7.15 -1.95 -9.35
N SER A 92 -6.82 -2.16 -8.08
CA SER A 92 -6.96 -3.46 -7.42
C SER A 92 -8.43 -3.85 -7.24
N SER A 93 -9.33 -2.95 -6.81
CA SER A 93 -10.75 -3.30 -6.63
C SER A 93 -11.47 -3.71 -7.92
N ARG A 94 -10.99 -3.25 -9.08
CA ARG A 94 -11.58 -3.55 -10.38
C ARG A 94 -11.40 -5.01 -10.82
N THR A 95 -10.38 -5.71 -10.33
CA THR A 95 -10.18 -7.12 -10.66
C THR A 95 -11.14 -8.04 -9.91
N ASP A 96 -11.67 -7.57 -8.78
CA ASP A 96 -12.44 -8.41 -7.85
C ASP A 96 -13.95 -8.12 -7.93
N GLY A 97 -14.36 -7.07 -8.67
CA GLY A 97 -15.75 -6.71 -8.97
C GLY A 97 -16.57 -6.14 -7.81
N VAL A 98 -16.38 -6.65 -6.59
CA VAL A 98 -17.22 -6.41 -5.41
C VAL A 98 -17.08 -5.01 -4.81
N HIS A 99 -15.90 -4.40 -4.91
CA HIS A 99 -15.56 -3.17 -4.17
C HIS A 99 -15.44 -1.92 -5.04
N SER A 100 -15.74 -2.02 -6.33
CA SER A 100 -15.59 -0.92 -7.29
C SER A 100 -16.48 0.30 -6.96
N ALA A 101 -17.71 0.06 -6.51
CA ALA A 101 -18.68 1.10 -6.14
C ALA A 101 -18.17 2.03 -5.01
N LEU A 102 -17.36 1.52 -4.08
CA LEU A 102 -16.78 2.33 -2.99
C LEU A 102 -15.86 3.46 -3.50
N PHE A 103 -15.30 3.28 -4.70
CA PHE A 103 -14.36 4.23 -5.29
C PHE A 103 -15.01 5.24 -6.22
N GLU A 104 -16.24 5.03 -6.66
CA GLU A 104 -16.91 5.88 -7.66
C GLU A 104 -16.88 7.36 -7.27
N ARG A 105 -17.17 7.65 -6.01
CA ARG A 105 -17.12 9.02 -5.45
C ARG A 105 -15.74 9.67 -5.51
N TYR A 106 -14.66 8.89 -5.56
CA TYR A 106 -13.28 9.36 -5.57
C TYR A 106 -12.69 9.42 -6.99
N VAL A 107 -13.36 8.84 -8.00
CA VAL A 107 -12.89 8.85 -9.39
C VAL A 107 -12.60 10.28 -9.91
N PRO A 108 -13.46 11.30 -9.68
CA PRO A 108 -13.15 12.66 -10.11
C PRO A 108 -11.85 13.19 -9.49
N PHE A 109 -11.64 12.98 -8.18
CA PHE A 109 -10.42 13.40 -7.50
C PHE A 109 -9.17 12.66 -7.99
N ILE A 110 -9.25 11.32 -8.17
CA ILE A 110 -8.15 10.52 -8.74
C ILE A 110 -7.74 11.10 -10.11
N ARG A 111 -8.72 11.46 -10.95
CA ARG A 111 -8.51 12.07 -12.27
C ARG A 111 -8.06 13.53 -12.24
N GLY A 112 -7.95 14.15 -11.06
CA GLY A 112 -7.57 15.56 -10.92
C GLY A 112 -8.69 16.54 -11.31
N LEU A 113 -9.93 16.06 -11.39
CA LEU A 113 -11.12 16.82 -11.76
C LEU A 113 -12.01 17.17 -10.56
N GLY A 114 -11.68 16.67 -9.37
CA GLY A 114 -12.43 16.87 -8.14
C GLY A 114 -11.56 17.44 -7.02
N PRO A 115 -12.17 17.98 -5.96
CA PRO A 115 -11.45 18.51 -4.81
C PRO A 115 -10.80 17.39 -3.99
N VAL A 116 -9.83 17.77 -3.16
CA VAL A 116 -9.27 16.89 -2.13
C VAL A 116 -10.40 16.48 -1.17
N PRO A 117 -10.66 15.18 -0.98
CA PRO A 117 -11.69 14.75 -0.05
C PRO A 117 -11.32 15.12 1.39
N SER A 118 -12.32 15.38 2.21
CA SER A 118 -12.11 15.70 3.62
C SER A 118 -11.61 14.47 4.39
N ARG A 119 -11.03 14.70 5.57
CA ARG A 119 -10.59 13.65 6.48
C ARG A 119 -11.72 12.71 6.94
N SER A 120 -12.96 13.20 6.91
CA SER A 120 -14.16 12.39 7.23
C SER A 120 -14.69 11.60 6.04
N GLN A 121 -14.17 11.83 4.83
CA GLN A 121 -14.43 10.99 3.66
C GLN A 121 -13.33 9.93 3.52
N VAL A 122 -12.07 10.37 3.57
CA VAL A 122 -10.91 9.48 3.50
C VAL A 122 -9.77 10.01 4.36
N SER A 123 -9.08 9.10 5.06
CA SER A 123 -7.88 9.42 5.81
C SER A 123 -6.80 8.38 5.54
N VAL A 124 -5.54 8.78 5.66
CA VAL A 124 -4.40 7.87 5.51
C VAL A 124 -3.64 7.81 6.83
N LEU A 125 -3.32 6.60 7.29
CA LEU A 125 -2.34 6.37 8.35
C LEU A 125 -1.16 5.62 7.75
N LEU A 126 0.06 6.05 8.07
CA LEU A 126 1.27 5.36 7.70
C LEU A 126 1.82 4.61 8.91
N TYR A 127 2.17 3.36 8.69
CA TYR A 127 2.88 2.50 9.62
C TYR A 127 4.19 2.03 9.00
N LEU A 128 5.25 2.02 9.79
CA LEU A 128 6.53 1.44 9.41
C LEU A 128 6.70 0.11 10.15
N ALA A 129 6.72 -0.99 9.41
CA ALA A 129 6.98 -2.30 9.95
C ALA A 129 8.44 -2.40 10.40
N ARG A 130 8.64 -2.83 11.65
CA ARG A 130 9.98 -3.06 12.21
C ARG A 130 10.63 -4.28 11.54
N PRO A 131 11.94 -4.25 11.27
CA PRO A 131 12.67 -5.42 10.82
C PRO A 131 12.65 -6.55 11.86
N GLU A 132 12.54 -7.79 11.39
CA GLU A 132 12.68 -8.99 12.20
C GLU A 132 14.17 -9.34 12.39
N VAL A 133 14.56 -9.76 13.59
CA VAL A 133 15.90 -10.29 13.85
C VAL A 133 15.88 -11.79 13.58
N LEU A 134 16.68 -12.24 12.63
CA LEU A 134 16.78 -13.64 12.25
C LEU A 134 17.74 -14.39 13.18
N SER A 135 17.44 -15.67 13.45
CA SER A 135 18.40 -16.59 14.05
C SER A 135 19.43 -17.08 13.03
N ASP A 136 20.59 -17.55 13.50
CA ASP A 136 21.65 -18.09 12.65
C ASP A 136 21.17 -19.23 11.74
N SER A 137 20.27 -20.09 12.25
CA SER A 137 19.65 -21.17 11.47
C SER A 137 18.81 -20.69 10.29
N ARG A 138 18.12 -19.55 10.44
CA ARG A 138 17.30 -18.93 9.38
C ARG A 138 18.17 -18.15 8.39
N LEU A 139 19.23 -17.51 8.86
CA LEU A 139 20.20 -16.81 7.99
C LEU A 139 20.93 -17.77 7.04
N ALA A 140 21.11 -19.03 7.45
CA ALA A 140 21.69 -20.07 6.61
C ALA A 140 20.79 -20.50 5.43
N GLU A 141 19.51 -20.11 5.42
CA GLU A 141 18.63 -20.34 4.27
C GLU A 141 19.07 -19.47 3.08
N GLU A 142 19.42 -20.09 1.95
CA GLU A 142 20.00 -19.42 0.78
C GLU A 142 19.12 -18.27 0.25
N SER A 143 17.79 -18.45 0.28
CA SER A 143 16.82 -17.43 -0.13
C SER A 143 16.86 -16.19 0.76
N LEU A 144 16.95 -16.38 2.09
CA LEU A 144 17.02 -15.29 3.05
C LEU A 144 18.37 -14.59 3.02
N PHE A 145 19.48 -15.33 2.90
CA PHE A 145 20.82 -14.75 2.77
C PHE A 145 20.94 -13.79 1.58
N ARG A 146 20.35 -14.15 0.43
CA ARG A 146 20.32 -13.29 -0.77
C ARG A 146 19.53 -12.00 -0.55
N ILE A 147 18.41 -12.07 0.18
CA ILE A 147 17.59 -10.89 0.50
C ILE A 147 18.30 -10.00 1.53
N THR A 148 18.81 -10.61 2.61
CA THR A 148 19.42 -9.86 3.70
C THR A 148 20.80 -9.33 3.36
N ASN A 149 21.45 -9.88 2.34
CA ASN A 149 22.84 -9.59 1.97
C ASN A 149 23.79 -9.71 3.18
N GLY A 150 23.59 -10.75 4.00
CA GLY A 150 24.35 -11.00 5.22
C GLY A 150 23.90 -10.22 6.47
N SER A 151 22.85 -9.40 6.38
CA SER A 151 22.24 -8.75 7.55
C SER A 151 21.51 -9.75 8.44
N ALA A 152 21.65 -9.63 9.77
CA ALA A 152 20.84 -10.36 10.74
C ALA A 152 19.39 -9.83 10.84
N MET A 153 19.10 -8.72 10.19
CA MET A 153 17.77 -8.10 10.15
C MET A 153 17.11 -8.30 8.79
N LEU A 154 15.84 -8.68 8.80
CA LEU A 154 15.02 -8.96 7.62
C LEU A 154 13.75 -8.11 7.62
N ASN A 155 13.53 -7.44 6.50
CA ASN A 155 12.33 -6.67 6.17
C ASN A 155 12.24 -6.52 4.65
N PRO A 156 11.82 -7.58 3.93
CA PRO A 156 11.91 -7.64 2.50
C PRO A 156 10.96 -6.63 1.85
N PHE A 157 11.34 -6.15 0.67
CA PHE A 157 10.39 -5.38 -0.12
C PHE A 157 9.27 -6.28 -0.67
N LEU A 158 8.07 -6.07 -0.14
CA LEU A 158 6.85 -6.66 -0.66
C LEU A 158 5.85 -5.54 -0.98
N ALA A 159 5.26 -5.61 -2.17
CA ALA A 159 4.16 -4.76 -2.57
C ALA A 159 2.85 -5.54 -2.64
N ARG A 160 1.85 -5.08 -1.89
CA ARG A 160 0.51 -5.69 -1.82
C ARG A 160 -0.56 -4.64 -1.67
N ILE A 161 -1.68 -4.84 -2.35
CA ILE A 161 -2.85 -3.96 -2.25
C ILE A 161 -4.01 -4.80 -1.71
N CYS A 162 -4.34 -4.61 -0.44
CA CYS A 162 -5.26 -5.49 0.28
C CYS A 162 -6.52 -4.75 0.73
N TYR A 163 -7.58 -5.53 0.93
CA TYR A 163 -8.75 -5.11 1.69
C TYR A 163 -8.55 -5.49 3.16
N GLY A 164 -8.83 -4.56 4.07
CA GLY A 164 -8.87 -4.82 5.50
C GLY A 164 -10.31 -4.69 6.01
N GLY A 165 -10.89 -5.80 6.48
CA GLY A 165 -12.08 -5.76 7.31
C GLY A 165 -11.67 -5.78 8.77
N ILE A 166 -12.18 -4.86 9.59
CA ILE A 166 -12.08 -4.97 11.05
C ILE A 166 -13.41 -5.56 11.52
N PRO A 167 -13.42 -6.76 12.15
CA PRO A 167 -14.65 -7.36 12.64
C PRO A 167 -15.43 -6.40 13.53
N GLY A 168 -16.72 -6.20 13.22
CA GLY A 168 -17.60 -5.29 13.96
C GLY A 168 -17.47 -3.80 13.62
N GLU A 169 -16.47 -3.39 12.84
CA GLU A 169 -16.38 -2.00 12.37
C GLU A 169 -17.28 -1.79 11.16
N GLN A 170 -18.16 -0.81 11.26
CA GLN A 170 -19.18 -0.50 10.25
C GLN A 170 -19.08 0.93 9.73
N ARG A 171 -18.22 1.77 10.30
CA ARG A 171 -18.11 3.19 9.93
C ARG A 171 -17.24 3.42 8.71
N TYR A 172 -16.29 2.52 8.44
CA TYR A 172 -15.34 2.65 7.35
C TYR A 172 -14.93 1.29 6.77
N VAL A 173 -14.36 1.37 5.58
CA VAL A 173 -13.63 0.31 4.91
C VAL A 173 -12.14 0.63 4.96
N LEU A 174 -11.29 -0.37 5.17
CA LEU A 174 -9.84 -0.21 5.18
C LEU A 174 -9.25 -0.76 3.88
N ARG A 175 -8.35 0.00 3.25
CA ARG A 175 -7.50 -0.47 2.16
C ARG A 175 -6.05 -0.33 2.60
N LEU A 176 -5.25 -1.35 2.33
CA LEU A 176 -3.84 -1.34 2.66
C LEU A 176 -3.05 -1.27 1.36
N ASN A 177 -2.15 -0.30 1.25
CA ASN A 177 -1.14 -0.25 0.20
C ASN A 177 0.19 -0.44 0.88
N ILE A 178 0.78 -1.62 0.69
CA ILE A 178 2.03 -2.04 1.32
C ILE A 178 3.14 -1.85 0.29
N PHE A 179 4.23 -1.19 0.68
CA PHE A 179 5.44 -0.99 -0.11
C PHE A 179 6.66 -1.25 0.77
N GLY A 180 7.13 -2.50 0.76
CA GLY A 180 8.13 -2.97 1.71
C GLY A 180 7.64 -2.79 3.15
N PRO A 181 8.38 -2.09 4.01
CA PRO A 181 7.98 -1.89 5.40
C PRO A 181 6.92 -0.80 5.58
N ALA A 182 6.68 0.04 4.56
CA ALA A 182 5.73 1.12 4.65
C ALA A 182 4.31 0.61 4.33
N VAL A 183 3.42 0.66 5.32
CA VAL A 183 2.03 0.25 5.21
C VAL A 183 1.14 1.48 5.28
N PHE A 184 0.51 1.83 4.15
CA PHE A 184 -0.47 2.90 4.06
C PHE A 184 -1.87 2.34 4.26
N TYR A 185 -2.45 2.64 5.42
CA TYR A 185 -3.84 2.37 5.76
C TYR A 185 -4.73 3.50 5.25
N ILE A 186 -5.46 3.26 4.17
CA ILE A 186 -6.49 4.16 3.66
C ILE A 186 -7.82 3.80 4.35
N VAL A 187 -8.29 4.71 5.19
CA VAL A 187 -9.56 4.64 5.90
C VAL A 187 -10.61 5.36 5.05
N MET A 188 -11.52 4.61 4.44
CA MET A 188 -12.57 5.13 3.56
C MET A 188 -13.91 5.07 4.30
N PHE A 189 -14.43 6.23 4.71
CA PHE A 189 -15.65 6.29 5.50
C PHE A 189 -16.92 6.14 4.65
N LYS A 190 -17.97 5.61 5.28
CA LYS A 190 -19.31 5.60 4.71
C LYS A 190 -19.88 7.02 4.61
N ASP A 191 -20.82 7.21 3.69
CA ASP A 191 -21.52 8.48 3.55
C ASP A 191 -22.30 8.86 4.80
N GLY A 192 -22.33 10.16 5.09
CA GLY A 192 -23.06 10.71 6.24
C GLY A 192 -22.36 10.59 7.59
N ILE A 193 -21.12 10.07 7.65
CA ILE A 193 -20.38 10.05 8.92
C ILE A 193 -20.13 11.46 9.44
N LEU A 194 -20.33 11.66 10.75
CA LEU A 194 -19.98 12.92 11.39
C LEU A 194 -18.45 13.05 11.52
N PRO A 195 -17.87 14.25 11.31
CA PRO A 195 -16.43 14.46 11.45
C PRO A 195 -15.86 14.01 12.81
N GLY A 196 -16.62 14.17 13.88
CA GLY A 196 -16.25 13.71 15.23
C GLY A 196 -16.10 12.19 15.32
N ASP A 197 -17.02 11.45 14.70
CA ASP A 197 -17.00 9.97 14.68
C ASP A 197 -15.87 9.45 13.80
N ALA A 198 -15.63 10.10 12.65
CA ALA A 198 -14.49 9.78 11.79
C ALA A 198 -13.16 9.99 12.53
N ALA A 199 -13.01 11.11 13.24
CA ALA A 199 -11.84 11.38 14.06
C ALA A 199 -11.68 10.37 15.21
N SER A 200 -12.79 9.95 15.83
CA SER A 200 -12.81 8.90 16.86
C SER A 200 -12.35 7.56 16.31
N ALA A 201 -12.89 7.14 15.17
CA ALA A 201 -12.50 5.91 14.47
C ALA A 201 -11.00 5.88 14.13
N ILE A 202 -10.45 6.99 13.62
CA ILE A 202 -9.01 7.11 13.33
C ILE A 202 -8.17 6.94 14.60
N ARG A 203 -8.58 7.56 15.71
CA ARG A 203 -7.87 7.41 16.99
C ARG A 203 -7.90 5.97 17.49
N SER A 204 -9.05 5.31 17.42
CA SER A 204 -9.18 3.90 17.81
C SER A 204 -8.29 3.01 16.96
N LEU A 205 -8.31 3.18 15.64
CA LEU A 205 -7.45 2.42 14.73
C LEU A 205 -5.97 2.63 15.05
N LYS A 206 -5.54 3.89 15.24
CA LYS A 206 -4.15 4.20 15.63
C LYS A 206 -3.75 3.47 16.92
N LYS A 207 -4.63 3.46 17.93
CA LYS A 207 -4.38 2.76 19.20
C LYS A 207 -4.27 1.25 19.00
N SER A 208 -5.14 0.65 18.18
CA SER A 208 -5.08 -0.78 17.86
C SER A 208 -3.79 -1.16 17.14
N LEU A 209 -3.35 -0.35 16.17
CA LEU A 209 -2.08 -0.56 15.47
C LEU A 209 -0.87 -0.44 16.41
N GLN A 210 -0.93 0.46 17.39
CA GLN A 210 0.11 0.58 18.41
C GLN A 210 0.11 -0.57 19.42
N ALA A 211 -1.06 -1.12 19.75
CA ALA A 211 -1.18 -2.23 20.70
C ALA A 211 -0.58 -3.54 20.16
N GLN A 212 -0.50 -3.71 18.84
CA GLN A 212 0.18 -4.85 18.20
C GLN A 212 1.71 -4.81 18.34
N LEU A 213 2.27 -3.75 18.93
CA LEU A 213 3.71 -3.55 19.14
C LEU A 213 4.21 -3.99 20.54
N ASN A 214 3.29 -4.28 21.47
CA ASN A 214 3.58 -4.71 22.84
C ASN A 214 3.24 -6.19 23.03
#